data_AF-A0A920KH50-F1
#
_entry.id   AF-A0A920KH50-F1
#
_cell.length_a   1.000
_cell.length_b   1.000
_cell.length_c   1.000
_cell.angle_alpha   90.00
_cell.angle_beta   90.00
_cell.angle_gamma   90.00
#
_symmetry.space_group_name_H-M   'P 1'
#
loop_
_entity.id
_entity.type
_entity.pdbx_description
1 polymer ?
#
loop_
_entity_poly.entity_id
_entity_poly.type
_entity_poly.pdbx_seq_one_letter_code
_entity_poly.pdbx_strand_id
1 'polypeptide(L)'
;MLMVEKSINQIKSETFKALIGINLSKSLADDCSNLCCNLAKIKTPFLKDLITLLEKYKTKKINNSIDKETSKDLIAPFYGLNLIEYLSSENINWSGNVIAPNYLISAMLIYNHENKKNFLLLNNKKNPIFCIYNSTIYLNKKNLKNDFYYIETELYPSKIKKVKFNKILYCDRCYVNSIEWNKLLKFSQKTYVKENKTPKEKKL
;
A
#
# COMPACT_ATOMS: atom_id res chain seq x y z
N MET A 1 10.51 17.50 12.57
CA MET A 1 10.44 16.74 11.29
C MET A 1 9.64 17.59 10.32
N LEU A 2 10.22 18.00 9.19
CA LEU A 2 9.55 18.88 8.22
C LEU A 2 8.55 18.06 7.40
N MET A 3 7.28 18.45 7.46
CA MET A 3 6.21 17.89 6.64
C MET A 3 5.97 18.81 5.43
N VAL A 4 5.81 18.24 4.26
CA VAL A 4 5.51 18.98 3.02
C VAL A 4 4.21 18.52 2.42
N GLU A 5 3.42 19.47 1.94
CA GLU A 5 2.18 19.18 1.24
C GLU A 5 2.47 18.63 -0.16
N LYS A 6 1.73 17.59 -0.54
CA LYS A 6 1.77 17.00 -1.88
C LYS A 6 0.37 16.66 -2.35
N SER A 7 0.08 16.96 -3.60
CA SER A 7 -1.16 16.49 -4.23
C SER A 7 -1.15 14.97 -4.37
N ILE A 8 -2.34 14.36 -4.40
CA ILE A 8 -2.49 12.92 -4.67
C ILE A 8 -1.85 12.54 -6.00
N ASN A 9 -1.97 13.39 -7.03
CA ASN A 9 -1.35 13.15 -8.33
C ASN A 9 0.18 13.13 -8.26
N GLN A 10 0.79 14.01 -7.46
CA GLN A 10 2.24 13.97 -7.21
C GLN A 10 2.64 12.70 -6.46
N ILE A 11 1.88 12.31 -5.44
CA ILE A 11 2.14 11.06 -4.70
C ILE A 11 2.05 9.86 -5.65
N LYS A 12 0.99 9.75 -6.45
CA LYS A 12 0.82 8.67 -7.43
C LYS A 12 1.98 8.64 -8.43
N SER A 13 2.24 9.76 -9.10
CA SER A 13 3.28 9.87 -10.13
C SER A 13 4.66 9.50 -9.61
N GLU A 14 5.09 10.08 -8.49
CA GLU A 14 6.46 9.91 -8.02
C GLU A 14 6.69 8.54 -7.35
N THR A 15 5.68 7.97 -6.69
CA THR A 15 5.77 6.58 -6.20
C THR A 15 5.81 5.59 -7.37
N PHE A 16 4.96 5.76 -8.38
CA PHE A 16 4.98 4.95 -9.59
C PHE A 16 6.35 4.99 -10.28
N LYS A 17 6.90 6.18 -10.55
CA LYS A 17 8.22 6.32 -11.19
C LYS A 17 9.34 5.68 -10.35
N ALA A 18 9.30 5.82 -9.03
CA ALA A 18 10.28 5.19 -8.14
C ALA A 18 10.25 3.65 -8.23
N LEU A 19 9.04 3.07 -8.32
CA LEU A 19 8.84 1.62 -8.47
C LEU A 19 9.30 1.11 -9.85
N ILE A 20 8.99 1.85 -10.92
CA ILE A 20 9.53 1.55 -12.25
C ILE A 20 11.07 1.65 -12.26
N GLY A 21 11.64 2.60 -11.51
CA GLY A 21 13.09 2.78 -11.38
C GLY A 21 13.85 1.60 -10.76
N ILE A 22 13.14 0.65 -10.13
CA ILE A 22 13.68 -0.63 -9.66
C ILE A 22 13.26 -1.82 -10.52
N ASN A 23 12.74 -1.58 -11.73
CA ASN A 23 12.22 -2.58 -12.65
C ASN A 23 11.02 -3.40 -12.11
N LEU A 24 10.19 -2.82 -11.24
CA LEU A 24 8.90 -3.42 -10.90
C LEU A 24 7.97 -3.38 -12.13
N SER A 25 7.13 -4.41 -12.30
CA SER A 25 6.15 -4.42 -13.39
C SER A 25 5.15 -3.25 -13.26
N LYS A 26 4.65 -2.79 -14.41
CA LYS A 26 3.73 -1.63 -14.45
C LYS A 26 2.47 -1.83 -13.63
N SER A 27 1.91 -3.05 -13.61
CA SER A 27 0.72 -3.37 -12.82
C SER A 27 0.99 -3.22 -11.32
N LEU A 28 2.00 -3.93 -10.79
CA LEU A 28 2.36 -3.84 -9.37
C LEU A 28 2.79 -2.41 -8.97
N ALA A 29 3.41 -1.67 -9.89
CA ALA A 29 3.75 -0.26 -9.67
C ALA A 29 2.50 0.64 -9.57
N ASP A 30 1.49 0.45 -10.41
CA ASP A 30 0.24 1.20 -10.31
C ASP A 30 -0.50 0.85 -9.02
N ASP A 31 -0.65 -0.44 -8.70
CA ASP A 31 -1.31 -0.89 -7.47
C ASP A 31 -0.65 -0.30 -6.23
N CYS A 32 0.69 -0.41 -6.12
CA CYS A 32 1.43 0.18 -5.01
C CYS A 32 1.27 1.70 -4.94
N SER A 33 1.23 2.40 -6.09
CA SER A 33 1.03 3.85 -6.12
C SER A 33 -0.39 4.25 -5.66
N ASN A 34 -1.40 3.45 -5.98
CA ASN A 34 -2.78 3.62 -5.49
C ASN A 34 -2.85 3.39 -3.98
N LEU A 35 -2.16 2.36 -3.47
CA LEU A 35 -2.04 2.11 -2.02
C LEU A 35 -1.39 3.31 -1.30
N CYS A 36 -0.34 3.92 -1.88
CA CYS A 36 0.31 5.12 -1.33
C CYS A 36 -0.64 6.31 -1.26
N CYS A 37 -1.44 6.53 -2.32
CA CYS A 37 -2.43 7.61 -2.35
C CYS A 37 -3.45 7.45 -1.24
N ASN A 38 -3.97 6.24 -1.07
CA ASN A 38 -4.95 5.95 -0.03
C ASN A 38 -4.36 6.13 1.38
N LEU A 39 -3.13 5.67 1.62
CA LEU A 39 -2.41 5.90 2.88
C LEU A 39 -2.21 7.38 3.20
N ALA A 40 -1.88 8.17 2.18
CA ALA A 40 -1.74 9.62 2.32
C ALA A 40 -3.07 10.28 2.71
N LYS A 41 -4.18 9.90 2.07
CA LYS A 41 -5.52 10.44 2.39
C LYS A 41 -5.94 10.14 3.82
N ILE A 42 -5.56 8.98 4.36
CA ILE A 42 -5.88 8.60 5.76
C ILE A 42 -4.82 9.04 6.77
N LYS A 43 -3.82 9.83 6.35
CA LYS A 43 -2.71 10.35 7.17
C LYS A 43 -1.86 9.26 7.84
N THR A 44 -1.75 8.10 7.20
CA THR A 44 -0.91 7.00 7.69
C THR A 44 0.50 7.11 7.09
N PRO A 45 1.57 7.12 7.90
CA PRO A 45 2.94 7.10 7.39
C PRO A 45 3.23 5.86 6.54
N PHE A 46 3.88 6.05 5.39
CA PHE A 46 4.11 4.97 4.41
C PHE A 46 5.45 5.03 3.67
N LEU A 47 6.06 6.22 3.53
CA LEU A 47 7.25 6.40 2.69
C LEU A 47 8.48 5.67 3.22
N LYS A 48 8.70 5.66 4.54
CA LYS A 48 9.84 4.95 5.13
C LYS A 48 9.86 3.48 4.71
N ASP A 49 8.73 2.79 4.82
CA ASP A 49 8.60 1.38 4.45
C ASP A 49 8.80 1.16 2.95
N LEU A 50 8.25 2.05 2.11
CA LEU A 50 8.45 2.01 0.66
C LEU A 50 9.92 2.13 0.30
N ILE A 51 10.60 3.12 0.87
CA ILE A 51 12.03 3.39 0.60
C ILE A 51 12.88 2.18 1.01
N THR A 52 12.61 1.58 2.17
CA THR A 52 13.30 0.36 2.61
C THR A 52 13.13 -0.79 1.61
N LEU A 53 11.93 -0.95 1.04
CA LEU A 53 11.71 -1.95 -0.01
C LEU A 53 12.41 -1.59 -1.32
N LEU A 54 12.34 -0.33 -1.76
CA LEU A 54 13.04 0.13 -2.95
C LEU A 54 14.55 -0.12 -2.83
N GLU A 55 15.15 0.16 -1.68
CA GLU A 55 16.57 -0.12 -1.40
C GLU A 55 16.89 -1.62 -1.43
N LYS A 56 16.01 -2.46 -0.84
CA LYS A 56 16.18 -3.92 -0.78
C LYS A 56 16.06 -4.58 -2.14
N TYR A 57 15.17 -4.09 -3.01
CA TYR A 57 14.84 -4.72 -4.29
C TYR A 57 15.41 -4.02 -5.52
N LYS A 58 16.15 -2.91 -5.38
CA LYS A 58 16.79 -2.21 -6.51
C LYS A 58 17.68 -3.08 -7.42
N THR A 59 18.19 -4.20 -6.92
CA THR A 59 19.03 -5.16 -7.67
C THR A 59 18.46 -6.58 -7.73
N LYS A 60 17.28 -6.82 -7.15
CA LYS A 60 16.66 -8.16 -7.09
C LYS A 60 15.47 -8.22 -8.03
N LYS A 61 15.36 -9.29 -8.81
CA LYS A 61 14.19 -9.53 -9.65
C LYS A 61 12.99 -9.82 -8.75
N ILE A 62 11.88 -9.11 -8.96
CA ILE A 62 10.61 -9.32 -8.27
C ILE A 62 9.73 -10.18 -9.18
N ASN A 63 9.14 -11.25 -8.63
CA ASN A 63 8.19 -12.08 -9.36
C ASN A 63 6.83 -11.37 -9.46
N ASN A 64 6.12 -11.50 -10.57
CA ASN A 64 4.83 -10.82 -10.74
C ASN A 64 3.65 -11.57 -10.12
N SER A 65 3.85 -12.83 -9.71
CA SER A 65 2.80 -13.70 -9.19
C SER A 65 2.98 -14.00 -7.70
N ILE A 66 1.86 -14.19 -7.00
CA ILE A 66 1.84 -14.80 -5.67
C ILE A 66 1.96 -16.31 -5.86
N ASP A 67 2.98 -16.93 -5.29
CA ASP A 67 3.15 -18.38 -5.12
C ASP A 67 2.87 -18.81 -3.67
N LYS A 68 2.89 -20.13 -3.41
CA LYS A 68 2.65 -20.67 -2.07
C LYS A 68 3.67 -20.20 -1.02
N GLU A 69 4.87 -19.78 -1.39
CA GLU A 69 5.87 -19.26 -0.44
C GLU A 69 5.68 -17.77 -0.13
N THR A 70 5.40 -16.94 -1.13
CA THR A 70 4.95 -15.54 -0.96
C THR A 70 3.61 -15.45 -0.25
N SER A 71 2.83 -16.54 -0.22
CA SER A 71 1.62 -16.62 0.61
C SER A 71 1.87 -16.57 2.12
N LYS A 72 3.11 -16.83 2.60
CA LYS A 72 3.45 -16.74 4.03
C LYS A 72 4.21 -15.47 4.40
N ASP A 73 4.96 -14.87 3.48
CA ASP A 73 5.69 -13.60 3.69
C ASP A 73 5.21 -12.55 2.67
N LEU A 74 4.14 -11.83 3.02
CA LEU A 74 3.52 -10.84 2.17
C LEU A 74 4.31 -9.52 2.16
N ILE A 75 4.81 -9.12 1.00
CA ILE A 75 5.27 -7.75 0.75
C ILE A 75 4.04 -6.90 0.39
N ALA A 76 3.37 -6.35 1.41
CA ALA A 76 2.07 -5.70 1.24
C ALA A 76 2.06 -4.56 0.20
N PRO A 77 3.14 -3.76 0.04
CA PRO A 77 3.17 -2.75 -1.01
C PRO A 77 3.06 -3.31 -2.42
N PHE A 78 3.56 -4.53 -2.67
CA PHE A 78 3.56 -5.12 -4.00
C PHE A 78 2.36 -6.03 -4.24
N TYR A 79 1.94 -6.81 -3.23
CA TYR A 79 0.91 -7.85 -3.43
C TYR A 79 -0.32 -7.69 -2.55
N GLY A 80 -0.41 -6.62 -1.75
CA GLY A 80 -1.50 -6.43 -0.81
C GLY A 80 -2.87 -6.39 -1.50
N LEU A 81 -2.98 -5.70 -2.64
CA LEU A 81 -4.23 -5.60 -3.39
C LEU A 81 -4.63 -6.96 -3.99
N ASN A 82 -3.73 -7.60 -4.74
CA ASN A 82 -3.95 -8.94 -5.30
C ASN A 82 -4.35 -9.99 -4.26
N LEU A 83 -3.73 -9.97 -3.08
CA LEU A 83 -4.11 -10.86 -1.99
C LEU A 83 -5.56 -10.58 -1.55
N ILE A 84 -5.90 -9.33 -1.27
CA ILE A 84 -7.25 -8.97 -0.80
C ILE A 84 -8.33 -9.32 -1.83
N GLU A 85 -8.05 -9.09 -3.12
CA GLU A 85 -8.93 -9.49 -4.21
C GLU A 85 -9.17 -10.99 -4.22
N TYR A 86 -8.10 -11.79 -4.17
CA TYR A 86 -8.17 -13.25 -4.14
C TYR A 86 -8.92 -13.79 -2.92
N LEU A 87 -8.61 -13.29 -1.71
CA LEU A 87 -9.30 -13.72 -0.50
C LEU A 87 -10.80 -13.41 -0.54
N SER A 88 -11.16 -12.29 -1.18
CA SER A 88 -12.55 -11.86 -1.31
C SER A 88 -13.33 -12.62 -2.36
N SER A 89 -12.70 -12.99 -3.49
CA SER A 89 -13.34 -13.79 -4.53
C SER A 89 -13.64 -15.20 -4.05
N GLU A 90 -12.69 -15.81 -3.34
CA GLU A 90 -12.80 -17.17 -2.83
C GLU A 90 -13.51 -17.26 -1.48
N ASN A 91 -13.78 -16.12 -0.84
CA ASN A 91 -14.34 -16.02 0.51
C ASN A 91 -13.55 -16.84 1.55
N ILE A 92 -12.21 -16.71 1.53
CA ILE A 92 -11.31 -17.45 2.40
C ILE A 92 -10.55 -16.54 3.36
N ASN A 93 -10.22 -17.09 4.52
CA ASN A 93 -9.37 -16.43 5.51
C ASN A 93 -7.89 -16.65 5.16
N TRP A 94 -7.02 -15.77 5.65
CA TRP A 94 -5.59 -15.86 5.41
C TRP A 94 -4.77 -15.55 6.67
N SER A 95 -3.55 -16.08 6.73
CA SER A 95 -2.58 -15.71 7.75
C SER A 95 -1.15 -15.82 7.25
N GLY A 96 -0.30 -14.88 7.64
CA GLY A 96 1.10 -14.86 7.26
C GLY A 96 1.84 -13.66 7.85
N ASN A 97 3.15 -13.65 7.70
CA ASN A 97 3.97 -12.48 7.97
C ASN A 97 3.68 -11.40 6.94
N VAL A 98 3.62 -10.15 7.40
CA VAL A 98 3.36 -8.99 6.54
C VAL A 98 4.46 -7.98 6.72
N ILE A 99 5.10 -7.62 5.61
CA ILE A 99 6.04 -6.50 5.53
C ILE A 99 5.26 -5.24 5.12
N ALA A 100 5.46 -4.16 5.87
CA ALA A 100 4.76 -2.88 5.71
C ALA A 100 3.21 -3.02 5.79
N PRO A 101 2.67 -3.52 6.91
CA PRO A 101 1.24 -3.85 7.08
C PRO A 101 0.27 -2.68 6.90
N ASN A 102 0.72 -1.42 6.97
CA ASN A 102 -0.14 -0.28 6.62
C ASN A 102 -0.69 -0.41 5.19
N TYR A 103 0.09 -0.95 4.26
CA TYR A 103 -0.33 -1.17 2.88
C TYR A 103 -1.41 -2.26 2.76
N LEU A 104 -1.41 -3.25 3.67
CA LEU A 104 -2.47 -4.25 3.72
C LEU A 104 -3.80 -3.60 4.14
N ILE A 105 -3.79 -2.72 5.15
CA ILE A 105 -4.98 -1.92 5.50
C ILE A 105 -5.43 -1.08 4.31
N SER A 106 -4.50 -0.47 3.61
CA SER A 106 -4.80 0.32 2.42
C SER A 106 -5.51 -0.50 1.33
N ALA A 107 -5.04 -1.73 1.09
CA ALA A 107 -5.65 -2.66 0.14
C ALA A 107 -7.08 -3.04 0.54
N MET A 108 -7.28 -3.39 1.81
CA MET A 108 -8.61 -3.71 2.36
C MET A 108 -9.59 -2.53 2.20
N LEU A 109 -9.11 -1.30 2.39
CA LEU A 109 -9.91 -0.07 2.25
C LEU A 109 -10.31 0.21 0.80
N ILE A 110 -9.36 0.12 -0.14
CA ILE A 110 -9.63 0.32 -1.57
C ILE A 110 -10.67 -0.70 -2.03
N TYR A 111 -10.42 -1.99 -1.75
CA TYR A 111 -11.32 -3.05 -2.18
C TYR A 111 -12.71 -2.96 -1.54
N ASN A 112 -12.79 -2.61 -0.24
CA ASN A 112 -14.09 -2.35 0.40
C ASN A 112 -14.84 -1.18 -0.24
N HIS A 113 -14.16 -0.09 -0.59
CA HIS A 113 -14.80 1.06 -1.19
C HIS A 113 -15.52 0.69 -2.50
N GLU A 114 -14.85 -0.12 -3.33
CA GLU A 114 -15.32 -0.57 -4.64
C GLU A 114 -16.36 -1.69 -4.56
N ASN A 115 -16.17 -2.67 -3.68
CA ASN A 115 -16.93 -3.93 -3.69
C ASN A 115 -17.83 -4.14 -2.46
N LYS A 116 -17.80 -3.22 -1.48
CA LYS A 116 -18.55 -3.29 -0.21
C LYS A 116 -18.27 -4.57 0.61
N LYS A 117 -17.13 -5.22 0.39
CA LYS A 117 -16.69 -6.40 1.14
C LYS A 117 -16.09 -6.02 2.48
N ASN A 118 -16.49 -6.73 3.53
CA ASN A 118 -16.03 -6.47 4.88
C ASN A 118 -14.74 -7.25 5.17
N PHE A 119 -13.92 -6.73 6.09
CA PHE A 119 -12.70 -7.41 6.49
C PHE A 119 -12.35 -7.14 7.96
N LEU A 120 -11.64 -8.07 8.56
CA LEU A 120 -11.07 -7.96 9.90
C LEU A 120 -9.60 -8.39 9.87
N LEU A 121 -8.73 -7.49 10.30
CA LEU A 121 -7.31 -7.76 10.51
C LEU A 121 -7.07 -8.03 11.99
N LEU A 122 -6.39 -9.13 12.28
CA LEU A 122 -5.94 -9.51 13.61
C LEU A 122 -4.40 -9.52 13.66
N ASN A 123 -3.83 -9.16 14.80
CA ASN A 123 -2.40 -9.35 15.05
C ASN A 123 -2.04 -10.81 15.37
N ASN A 124 -0.75 -11.10 15.56
CA ASN A 124 -0.23 -12.42 15.94
C ASN A 124 -0.92 -13.05 17.18
N LYS A 125 -1.34 -12.22 18.13
CA LYS A 125 -2.11 -12.62 19.33
C LYS A 125 -3.61 -12.75 19.08
N LYS A 126 -4.05 -12.75 17.82
CA LYS A 126 -5.44 -12.78 17.37
C LYS A 126 -6.32 -11.65 17.92
N ASN A 127 -5.73 -10.53 18.31
CA ASN A 127 -6.49 -9.35 18.71
C ASN A 127 -6.87 -8.52 17.48
N PRO A 128 -8.11 -8.04 17.37
CA PRO A 128 -8.52 -7.11 16.33
C PRO A 128 -7.70 -5.82 16.34
N ILE A 129 -7.15 -5.45 15.19
CA ILE A 129 -6.40 -4.21 14.99
C ILE A 129 -6.99 -3.31 13.93
N PHE A 130 -7.72 -3.88 12.96
CA PHE A 130 -8.44 -3.13 11.95
C PHE A 130 -9.70 -3.88 11.52
N CYS A 131 -10.79 -3.15 11.28
CA CYS A 131 -12.05 -3.74 10.83
C CYS A 131 -12.82 -2.77 9.93
N ILE A 132 -13.50 -3.30 8.93
CA ILE A 132 -14.50 -2.56 8.14
C ILE A 132 -15.84 -3.26 8.30
N TYR A 133 -16.80 -2.57 8.89
CA TYR A 133 -18.13 -3.11 9.17
C TYR A 133 -19.20 -2.04 8.99
N ASN A 134 -20.25 -2.36 8.23
CA ASN A 134 -21.35 -1.44 7.91
C ASN A 134 -20.86 -0.06 7.46
N SER A 135 -19.93 -0.05 6.50
CA SER A 135 -19.30 1.17 5.95
C SER A 135 -18.54 2.02 6.98
N THR A 136 -18.36 1.52 8.20
CA THR A 136 -17.55 2.17 9.23
C THR A 136 -16.20 1.48 9.33
N ILE A 137 -15.16 2.31 9.27
CA ILE A 137 -13.77 1.87 9.28
C ILE A 137 -13.19 2.11 10.67
N TYR A 138 -12.60 1.07 11.25
CA TYR A 138 -12.16 1.01 12.62
C TYR A 138 -10.68 0.63 12.69
N LEU A 139 -9.85 1.46 13.32
CA LEU A 139 -8.40 1.22 13.46
C LEU A 139 -7.92 1.38 14.91
N ASN A 140 -7.14 0.41 15.37
CA ASN A 140 -6.43 0.49 16.64
C ASN A 140 -5.20 1.39 16.46
N LYS A 141 -5.04 2.41 17.30
CA LYS A 141 -4.04 3.49 17.17
C LYS A 141 -2.57 3.06 17.28
N LYS A 142 -2.29 1.76 17.42
CA LYS A 142 -0.93 1.25 17.55
C LYS A 142 -0.27 1.19 16.16
N ASN A 143 0.96 1.69 16.06
CA ASN A 143 1.79 1.50 14.88
C ASN A 143 1.92 0.00 14.59
N LEU A 144 1.50 -0.39 13.39
CA LEU A 144 1.67 -1.75 12.91
C LEU A 144 3.16 -2.00 12.65
N LYS A 145 3.59 -3.22 12.93
CA LYS A 145 4.98 -3.66 12.75
C LYS A 145 5.03 -4.81 11.75
N ASN A 146 6.18 -5.03 11.13
CA ASN A 146 6.38 -6.26 10.38
C ASN A 146 6.25 -7.44 11.34
N ASP A 147 5.21 -8.27 11.16
CA ASP A 147 4.80 -9.32 12.09
C ASP A 147 3.84 -10.28 11.38
N PHE A 148 3.41 -11.33 12.07
CA PHE A 148 2.37 -12.26 11.64
C PHE A 148 0.97 -11.69 11.87
N TYR A 149 0.10 -11.79 10.86
CA TYR A 149 -1.27 -11.27 10.87
C TYR A 149 -2.27 -12.32 10.37
N TYR A 150 -3.54 -12.09 10.68
CA TYR A 150 -4.66 -12.88 10.16
C TYR A 150 -5.68 -11.94 9.51
N ILE A 151 -6.23 -12.36 8.38
CA ILE A 151 -7.32 -11.68 7.68
C ILE A 151 -8.54 -12.60 7.73
N GLU A 152 -9.63 -12.09 8.32
CA GLU A 152 -10.96 -12.70 8.23
C GLU A 152 -11.80 -11.90 7.22
N THR A 153 -12.39 -12.59 6.23
CA THR A 153 -13.26 -12.01 5.19
C THR A 153 -14.74 -12.05 5.59
N GLU A 154 -15.12 -12.97 6.48
CA GLU A 154 -16.44 -13.02 7.11
C GLU A 154 -16.41 -12.42 8.51
N LEU A 155 -17.33 -11.50 8.80
CA LEU A 155 -17.37 -10.80 10.08
C LEU A 155 -18.49 -11.28 10.98
N TYR A 156 -18.12 -11.57 12.23
CA TYR A 156 -19.06 -11.75 13.33
C TYR A 156 -19.16 -10.44 14.14
N PRO A 157 -20.32 -9.75 14.15
CA PRO A 157 -20.48 -8.45 14.80
C PRO A 157 -20.10 -8.43 16.30
N SER A 158 -20.21 -9.58 16.97
CA SER A 158 -19.87 -9.75 18.39
C SER A 158 -18.38 -9.56 18.70
N LYS A 159 -17.46 -9.83 17.76
CA LYS A 159 -16.02 -9.59 17.94
C LYS A 159 -15.65 -8.10 17.90
N ILE A 160 -16.39 -7.30 17.14
CA ILE A 160 -16.06 -5.88 16.85
C ILE A 160 -16.37 -4.98 18.06
N LYS A 161 -17.52 -5.20 18.72
CA LYS A 161 -18.01 -4.35 19.83
C LYS A 161 -17.09 -4.31 21.06
N LYS A 162 -16.18 -5.27 21.20
CA LYS A 162 -15.28 -5.39 22.38
C LYS A 162 -14.00 -4.56 22.27
N VAL A 163 -13.70 -3.96 21.12
CA VAL A 163 -12.42 -3.26 20.88
C VAL A 163 -12.64 -1.76 20.69
N LYS A 164 -11.89 -0.94 21.42
CA LYS A 164 -11.88 0.52 21.25
C LYS A 164 -11.11 0.91 20.00
N PHE A 165 -11.85 1.10 18.90
CA PHE A 165 -11.30 1.55 17.63
C PHE A 165 -11.46 3.06 17.42
N ASN A 166 -10.60 3.65 16.60
CA ASN A 166 -10.77 5.01 16.10
C ASN A 166 -11.35 4.95 14.68
N LYS A 167 -12.23 5.90 14.37
CA LYS A 167 -12.76 6.05 13.01
C LYS A 167 -11.66 6.60 12.09
N ILE A 168 -11.50 6.00 10.91
CA ILE A 168 -10.63 6.56 9.86
C ILE A 168 -11.40 7.65 9.09
N LEU A 169 -10.73 8.78 8.82
CA LEU A 169 -11.26 9.89 8.03
C LEU A 169 -10.32 10.17 6.85
N TYR A 170 -10.91 10.34 5.68
CA TYR A 170 -10.20 10.78 4.48
C TYR A 170 -9.98 12.29 4.53
N CYS A 171 -8.78 12.73 4.13
CA CYS A 171 -8.38 14.12 4.11
C CYS A 171 -8.04 14.57 2.68
N ASP A 172 -8.41 15.80 2.35
CA ASP A 172 -8.12 16.39 1.03
C ASP A 172 -6.66 16.78 0.89
N ARG A 173 -6.03 17.22 1.99
CA ARG A 173 -4.61 17.61 2.04
C ARG A 173 -3.74 16.47 2.55
N CYS A 174 -2.73 16.14 1.77
CA CYS A 174 -1.77 15.08 2.08
C CYS A 174 -0.41 15.68 2.44
N TYR A 175 0.14 15.22 3.55
CA TYR A 175 1.44 15.65 4.05
C TYR A 175 2.39 14.45 4.13
N VAL A 176 3.61 14.64 3.65
CA VAL A 176 4.67 13.63 3.71
C VAL A 176 5.92 14.20 4.37
N ASN A 177 6.75 13.34 4.95
CA ASN A 177 8.05 13.74 5.45
C ASN A 177 8.94 14.19 4.29
N SER A 178 9.53 15.38 4.39
CA SER A 178 10.35 15.97 3.31
C SER A 178 11.64 15.18 3.02
N ILE A 179 12.29 14.63 4.05
CA ILE A 179 13.51 13.83 3.92
C ILE A 179 13.21 12.52 3.20
N GLU A 180 12.13 11.84 3.60
CA GLU A 180 11.69 10.59 2.97
C GLU A 180 11.24 10.86 1.52
N TRP A 181 10.50 11.95 1.30
CA TRP A 181 10.10 12.37 -0.04
C TRP A 181 11.30 12.58 -0.96
N ASN A 182 12.32 13.31 -0.52
CA ASN A 182 13.52 13.54 -1.32
C ASN A 182 14.32 12.25 -1.57
N LYS A 183 14.26 11.27 -0.66
CA LYS A 183 14.85 9.95 -0.88
C LYS A 183 14.08 9.16 -1.95
N LEU A 184 12.75 9.19 -1.93
CA LEU A 184 11.90 8.55 -2.95
C LEU A 184 12.27 9.04 -4.36
N LEU A 185 12.43 10.36 -4.53
CA LEU A 185 12.74 10.97 -5.83
C LEU A 185 14.08 10.52 -6.44
N LYS A 186 15.02 10.01 -5.64
CA LYS A 186 16.28 9.46 -6.18
C LYS A 186 16.06 8.17 -6.98
N PHE A 187 14.99 7.45 -6.71
CA PHE A 187 14.64 6.24 -7.46
C PHE A 187 13.96 6.56 -8.79
N SER A 188 13.19 7.66 -8.87
CA SER A 188 12.49 8.06 -10.10
C SER A 188 13.43 8.58 -11.19
N GLN A 189 14.59 9.11 -10.84
CA GLN A 189 15.59 9.63 -11.80
C GLN A 189 16.10 8.58 -12.80
N LYS A 190 16.04 7.28 -12.47
CA LYS A 190 16.42 6.19 -13.39
C LYS A 190 15.44 5.96 -14.55
N THR A 191 14.26 6.59 -14.50
CA THR A 191 13.18 6.39 -15.49
C THR A 191 13.13 7.45 -16.59
N TYR A 192 14.00 8.48 -16.54
CA TYR A 192 14.14 9.44 -17.63
C TYR A 192 14.81 8.78 -18.83
N VAL A 193 14.00 8.36 -19.79
CA VAL A 193 14.42 8.14 -21.17
C VAL A 193 14.95 9.48 -21.70
N LYS A 194 16.16 9.51 -22.26
CA LYS A 194 16.68 10.68 -23.00
C LYS A 194 15.60 11.14 -23.98
N GLU A 195 15.15 12.38 -23.86
CA GLU A 195 14.27 12.98 -24.85
C GLU A 195 14.89 12.77 -26.25
N ASN A 196 14.15 12.08 -27.12
CA ASN A 196 14.52 11.98 -28.53
C ASN A 196 14.63 13.41 -29.05
N LYS A 197 15.82 13.78 -29.51
CA LYS A 197 16.05 15.02 -30.26
C LYS A 197 14.94 15.15 -31.30
N THR A 198 14.18 16.22 -31.21
CA THR A 198 13.18 16.61 -32.21
C THR A 198 13.80 16.54 -33.60
N PRO A 199 13.12 15.98 -34.61
CA PRO A 199 13.63 15.98 -35.97
C PRO A 199 13.79 17.43 -36.42
N LYS A 200 14.98 17.80 -36.90
CA LYS A 200 15.22 19.10 -37.54
C LYS A 200 14.18 19.28 -38.64
N GLU A 201 13.35 20.31 -38.52
CA GLU A 201 12.54 20.81 -39.62
C GLU A 201 13.46 21.06 -40.81
N LYS A 202 13.24 20.32 -41.91
CA LYS A 202 13.80 20.69 -43.20
C LYS A 202 13.02 21.91 -43.67
N LYS A 203 13.68 23.09 -43.60
CA LYS A 203 13.24 24.26 -44.34
C LYS A 203 13.29 23.94 -45.84
N LEU A 204 12.14 24.05 -46.50
CA LEU A 204 12.02 24.27 -47.95
C LEU A 204 12.15 25.76 -48.23
#